data_AF-A0A965IQ66-F1
#
_entry.id   AF-A0A965IQ66-F1
#
_cell.length_a   1.000
_cell.length_b   1.000
_cell.length_c   1.000
_cell.angle_alpha   90.00
_cell.angle_beta   90.00
_cell.angle_gamma   90.00
#
_symmetry.space_group_name_H-M   'P 1'
#
loop_
_entity.id
_entity.type
_entity.pdbx_description
1 polymer ?
#
loop_
_entity_poly.entity_id
_entity_poly.type
_entity_poly.pdbx_seq_one_letter_code
_entity_poly.pdbx_strand_id
1 'polypeptide(L)'
;MNLLTPRSRKALLASAALVAGLFVAPIAPTQAAGFPTLRLVDPAPTPVNSFELTFDAKDSGWIKYYTPAMRAFFMYRNVGSTFSFTYEAKDSNGALMKNAPVYLIVNKNWSCSDGTYTTDVDTFYSGVNRPDARHIVGDWCGSEQKMFGGETSVPGTTDANGRVTFTLTNTNASADAEVAPVGKTVINTYSPGNLRYTEDPLSLGSTITASFVQHPLAADDNAENKDLLFVHLVNNSLKAEKAITTALTAAGTKQIRFRAVNLDGVPQANVAVSIVQMSGPDEASIIPITGSEYGGIISTTSDASGWVTFNAVMTDKMVGDQEITAKIDDTRVSAKLTVSWIDVSPPKVTKAAVITGRAVVGATLAAAKGTWSGSPAITYSWLQCTAPGKAATAVPLGCTAIKSATKSTYKIAVGNRNKYIRSVVRGTNLAGAALTVSAATTKIK
;
A
#
# COMPACT_ATOMS: atom_id res chain seq x y z
N MET A 1 -22.23 1.69 -23.13
CA MET A 1 -22.81 1.64 -21.78
C MET A 1 -22.08 2.67 -20.94
N ASN A 2 -22.76 3.61 -20.26
CA ASN A 2 -22.06 4.53 -19.35
C ASN A 2 -21.53 3.73 -18.15
N LEU A 3 -20.25 3.92 -17.79
CA LEU A 3 -19.61 3.24 -16.67
C LEU A 3 -20.31 3.55 -15.34
N LEU A 4 -20.51 2.50 -14.54
CA LEU A 4 -21.19 2.55 -13.26
C LEU A 4 -20.32 3.31 -12.25
N THR A 5 -20.82 4.43 -11.74
CA THR A 5 -20.16 5.15 -10.65
C THR A 5 -20.69 4.61 -9.32
N PRO A 6 -19.85 4.02 -8.45
CA PRO A 6 -20.30 3.53 -7.16
C PRO A 6 -20.80 4.71 -6.32
N ARG A 7 -22.09 4.73 -5.95
CA ARG A 7 -22.56 5.72 -4.97
C ARG A 7 -21.99 5.38 -3.59
N SER A 8 -21.44 6.38 -2.90
CA SER A 8 -20.98 6.22 -1.52
C SER A 8 -22.14 5.71 -0.66
N ARG A 9 -22.03 4.48 -0.16
CA ARG A 9 -22.98 3.95 0.82
C ARG A 9 -22.82 4.79 2.09
N LYS A 10 -23.73 5.75 2.34
CA LYS A 10 -23.93 6.25 3.70
C LYS A 10 -24.31 5.02 4.54
N ALA A 11 -23.43 4.64 5.46
CA ALA A 11 -23.65 3.52 6.35
C ALA A 11 -24.96 3.74 7.13
N LEU A 12 -26.00 2.97 6.81
CA LEU A 12 -27.05 2.72 7.80
C LEU A 12 -26.44 1.77 8.83
N LEU A 13 -26.09 2.33 9.99
CA LEU A 13 -25.82 1.57 11.22
C LEU A 13 -27.08 0.77 11.56
N ALA A 14 -27.09 -0.53 11.25
CA ALA A 14 -28.03 -1.46 11.86
C ALA A 14 -27.58 -1.69 13.31
N SER A 15 -28.36 -1.18 14.26
CA SER A 15 -28.18 -1.41 15.68
C SER A 15 -28.21 -2.91 15.99
N ALA A 16 -27.17 -3.41 16.66
CA ALA A 16 -27.08 -4.80 17.09
C ALA A 16 -28.15 -5.11 18.14
N ALA A 17 -29.15 -5.89 17.77
CA ALA A 17 -29.99 -6.64 18.71
C ALA A 17 -29.49 -8.08 18.75
N LEU A 18 -29.00 -8.48 19.93
CA LEU A 18 -28.58 -9.83 20.26
C LEU A 18 -29.81 -10.75 20.23
N VAL A 19 -29.88 -11.69 19.28
CA VAL A 19 -30.84 -12.80 19.30
C VAL A 19 -30.10 -14.11 19.09
N ALA A 20 -30.40 -15.04 20.00
CA ALA A 20 -29.78 -16.34 20.18
C ALA A 20 -29.81 -17.23 18.92
N GLY A 21 -28.85 -18.15 18.87
CA GLY A 21 -28.57 -19.03 17.74
C GLY A 21 -29.79 -19.76 17.19
N LEU A 22 -30.18 -19.38 15.98
CA LEU A 22 -30.77 -20.27 14.99
C LEU A 22 -29.73 -20.51 13.91
N PHE A 23 -29.51 -21.77 13.55
CA PHE A 23 -28.79 -22.14 12.34
C PHE A 23 -29.53 -21.51 11.14
N VAL A 24 -29.00 -20.41 10.62
CA VAL A 24 -29.45 -19.86 9.34
C VAL A 24 -28.83 -20.74 8.27
N ALA A 25 -29.65 -21.60 7.66
CA ALA A 25 -29.30 -22.26 6.41
C ALA A 25 -28.85 -21.18 5.41
N PRO A 26 -27.84 -21.45 4.55
CA PRO A 26 -27.45 -20.49 3.52
C PRO A 26 -28.70 -20.10 2.74
N ILE A 27 -28.88 -18.79 2.54
CA ILE A 27 -29.96 -18.26 1.71
C ILE A 27 -29.73 -18.83 0.31
N ALA A 28 -30.46 -19.89 -0.04
CA ALA A 28 -30.56 -20.33 -1.41
C ALA A 28 -31.21 -19.17 -2.18
N PRO A 29 -30.59 -18.66 -3.26
CA PRO A 29 -31.22 -17.62 -4.04
C PRO A 29 -32.54 -18.18 -4.59
N THR A 30 -33.66 -17.60 -4.18
CA THR A 30 -34.96 -17.83 -4.82
C THR A 30 -34.84 -17.37 -6.28
N GLN A 31 -34.79 -18.35 -7.19
CA GLN A 31 -34.68 -18.16 -8.63
C GLN A 31 -35.90 -17.39 -9.14
N ALA A 32 -35.70 -16.38 -9.99
CA ALA A 32 -36.79 -15.84 -10.79
C ALA A 32 -37.14 -16.90 -11.85
N ALA A 33 -38.27 -17.59 -11.68
CA ALA A 33 -38.77 -18.56 -12.64
C ALA A 33 -38.93 -17.90 -14.02
N GLY A 34 -38.37 -18.50 -15.07
CA GLY A 34 -38.65 -18.12 -16.47
C GLY A 34 -37.49 -18.08 -17.47
N PHE A 35 -36.23 -17.97 -17.02
CA PHE A 35 -35.07 -17.89 -17.93
C PHE A 35 -33.92 -18.82 -17.49
N PRO A 36 -33.18 -19.42 -18.45
CA PRO A 36 -31.97 -20.18 -18.13
C PRO A 36 -30.91 -19.28 -17.48
N THR A 37 -30.01 -19.86 -16.69
CA THR A 37 -29.04 -19.10 -15.88
C THR A 37 -27.60 -19.50 -16.18
N LEU A 38 -26.70 -18.52 -16.27
CA LEU A 38 -25.25 -18.67 -16.32
C LEU A 38 -24.60 -17.88 -15.19
N ARG A 39 -24.09 -18.58 -14.17
CA ARG A 39 -23.51 -17.94 -12.97
C ARG A 39 -22.04 -18.28 -12.81
N LEU A 40 -21.22 -17.28 -12.51
CA LEU A 40 -19.82 -17.49 -12.19
C LEU A 40 -19.71 -18.24 -10.86
N VAL A 41 -19.11 -19.42 -10.89
CA VAL A 41 -18.89 -20.29 -9.72
C VAL A 41 -17.43 -20.41 -9.33
N ASP A 42 -16.50 -20.10 -10.25
CA ASP A 42 -15.08 -20.00 -9.91
C ASP A 42 -14.35 -18.96 -10.79
N PRO A 43 -13.63 -17.99 -10.20
CA PRO A 43 -13.69 -17.64 -8.80
C PRO A 43 -15.06 -17.04 -8.46
N ALA A 44 -15.80 -17.68 -7.54
CA ALA A 44 -17.09 -17.17 -7.10
C ALA A 44 -16.97 -15.71 -6.61
N PRO A 45 -17.87 -14.79 -7.01
CA PRO A 45 -17.89 -13.44 -6.46
C PRO A 45 -18.19 -13.46 -4.96
N THR A 46 -17.35 -12.81 -4.17
CA THR A 46 -17.47 -12.68 -2.72
C THR A 46 -17.13 -11.25 -2.28
N PRO A 47 -17.49 -10.84 -1.04
CA PRO A 47 -17.07 -9.56 -0.46
C PRO A 47 -15.56 -9.40 -0.25
N VAL A 48 -14.73 -10.38 -0.62
CA VAL A 48 -13.26 -10.34 -0.46
C VAL A 48 -12.54 -10.18 -1.82
N ASN A 49 -13.15 -10.63 -2.92
CA ASN A 49 -12.53 -10.66 -4.24
C ASN A 49 -13.30 -9.89 -5.32
N SER A 50 -14.45 -9.30 -4.97
CA SER A 50 -15.29 -8.55 -5.89
C SER A 50 -16.06 -7.43 -5.20
N PHE A 51 -16.43 -6.41 -5.98
CA PHE A 51 -17.39 -5.40 -5.57
C PHE A 51 -18.70 -5.60 -6.33
N GLU A 52 -19.82 -5.63 -5.62
CA GLU A 52 -21.15 -5.87 -6.16
C GLU A 52 -21.74 -4.57 -6.75
N LEU A 53 -22.03 -4.58 -8.04
CA LEU A 53 -22.54 -3.46 -8.85
C LEU A 53 -23.95 -3.71 -9.39
N THR A 54 -24.63 -4.80 -9.02
CA THR A 54 -25.96 -5.13 -9.56
C THR A 54 -26.97 -4.00 -9.36
N PHE A 55 -26.96 -3.34 -8.20
CA PHE A 55 -27.87 -2.22 -7.95
C PHE A 55 -27.56 -1.05 -8.88
N ASP A 56 -26.29 -0.65 -8.97
CA ASP A 56 -25.84 0.49 -9.79
C ASP A 56 -26.13 0.25 -11.28
N ALA A 57 -25.92 -0.98 -11.77
CA ALA A 57 -26.27 -1.41 -13.12
C ALA A 57 -27.77 -1.23 -13.41
N LYS A 58 -28.61 -1.65 -12.47
CA LYS A 58 -30.08 -1.54 -12.59
C LYS A 58 -30.55 -0.10 -12.53
N ASP A 59 -30.02 0.71 -11.60
CA ASP A 59 -30.33 2.14 -11.45
C ASP A 59 -29.92 2.93 -12.70
N SER A 60 -28.84 2.50 -13.37
CA SER A 60 -28.37 3.06 -14.65
C SER A 60 -29.21 2.62 -15.86
N GLY A 61 -30.32 1.92 -15.63
CA GLY A 61 -31.29 1.53 -16.65
C GLY A 61 -30.84 0.37 -17.54
N TRP A 62 -29.87 -0.45 -17.11
CA TRP A 62 -29.36 -1.55 -17.95
C TRP A 62 -30.34 -2.71 -18.09
N ILE A 63 -31.38 -2.77 -17.26
CA ILE A 63 -32.47 -3.77 -17.35
C ILE A 63 -33.26 -3.72 -18.66
N LYS A 64 -33.04 -2.73 -19.52
CA LYS A 64 -33.59 -2.73 -20.90
C LYS A 64 -32.82 -3.63 -21.87
N TYR A 65 -31.57 -3.95 -21.54
CA TYR A 65 -30.68 -4.78 -22.36
C TYR A 65 -30.50 -6.19 -21.79
N TYR A 66 -30.82 -6.37 -20.51
CA TYR A 66 -30.60 -7.61 -19.77
C TYR A 66 -31.81 -7.98 -18.94
N THR A 67 -31.93 -9.26 -18.58
CA THR A 67 -32.99 -9.72 -17.68
C THR A 67 -32.92 -9.02 -16.30
N PRO A 68 -34.05 -8.85 -15.58
CA PRO A 68 -34.05 -8.26 -14.25
C PRO A 68 -33.21 -9.04 -13.21
N ALA A 69 -32.89 -10.31 -13.46
CA ALA A 69 -32.04 -11.11 -12.58
C ALA A 69 -30.55 -11.09 -12.96
N MET A 70 -30.13 -10.22 -13.89
CA MET A 70 -28.73 -9.90 -14.13
C MET A 70 -28.02 -9.52 -12.82
N ARG A 71 -26.77 -9.99 -12.67
CA ARG A 71 -25.84 -9.53 -11.63
C ARG A 71 -24.63 -8.88 -12.26
N ALA A 72 -24.06 -7.88 -11.60
CA ALA A 72 -22.88 -7.17 -12.09
C ALA A 72 -21.81 -7.11 -11.01
N PHE A 73 -20.59 -7.51 -11.34
CA PHE A 73 -19.47 -7.56 -10.41
C PHE A 73 -18.26 -6.86 -10.98
N PHE A 74 -17.57 -6.11 -10.13
CA PHE A 74 -16.24 -5.60 -10.41
C PHE A 74 -15.20 -6.52 -9.79
N MET A 75 -14.15 -6.85 -10.53
CA MET A 75 -13.04 -7.71 -10.07
C MET A 75 -11.70 -7.21 -10.59
N TYR A 76 -10.65 -7.46 -9.83
CA TYR A 76 -9.28 -7.19 -10.27
C TYR A 76 -8.52 -8.44 -10.69
N ARG A 77 -7.63 -8.31 -11.68
CA ARG A 77 -6.63 -9.31 -12.08
C ARG A 77 -5.28 -8.64 -12.30
N ASN A 78 -4.21 -9.42 -12.19
CA ASN A 78 -2.88 -8.95 -12.58
C ASN A 78 -2.81 -8.81 -14.10
N VAL A 79 -2.26 -7.71 -14.59
CA VAL A 79 -1.86 -7.59 -16.00
C VAL A 79 -0.84 -8.69 -16.38
N GLY A 80 -0.90 -9.17 -17.62
CA GLY A 80 -0.02 -10.23 -18.12
C GLY A 80 -0.27 -11.62 -17.53
N SER A 81 -1.23 -11.77 -16.62
CA SER A 81 -1.54 -13.06 -16.00
C SER A 81 -2.52 -13.89 -16.83
N THR A 82 -2.44 -15.21 -16.64
CA THR A 82 -3.47 -16.17 -17.08
C THR A 82 -4.46 -16.38 -15.95
N PHE A 83 -5.75 -16.29 -16.27
CA PHE A 83 -6.83 -16.55 -15.31
C PHE A 83 -7.99 -17.26 -15.99
N SER A 84 -8.78 -17.97 -15.18
CA SER A 84 -9.92 -18.75 -15.66
C SER A 84 -11.23 -18.30 -15.03
N PHE A 85 -12.33 -18.53 -15.74
CA PHE A 85 -13.70 -18.36 -15.27
C PHE A 85 -14.48 -19.63 -15.49
N THR A 86 -15.05 -20.18 -14.43
CA THR A 86 -15.97 -21.32 -14.48
C THR A 86 -17.38 -20.85 -14.25
N TYR A 87 -18.26 -21.14 -15.19
CA TYR A 87 -19.69 -20.84 -15.11
C TYR A 87 -20.49 -22.13 -14.94
N GLU A 88 -21.56 -22.05 -14.14
CA GLU A 88 -22.58 -23.09 -14.02
C GLU A 88 -23.82 -22.68 -14.83
N ALA A 89 -24.25 -23.59 -15.70
CA ALA A 89 -25.39 -23.43 -16.59
C ALA A 89 -26.59 -24.24 -16.07
N LYS A 90 -27.75 -23.59 -15.98
CA LYS A 90 -29.03 -24.23 -15.68
C LYS A 90 -30.10 -23.79 -16.65
N ASP A 91 -31.05 -24.68 -16.93
CA ASP A 91 -32.23 -24.36 -17.73
C ASP A 91 -33.21 -23.46 -16.94
N SER A 92 -34.31 -23.09 -17.58
CA SER A 92 -35.35 -22.25 -16.97
C SER A 92 -36.09 -22.90 -15.80
N ASN A 93 -35.96 -24.22 -15.62
CA ASN A 93 -36.50 -25.00 -14.50
C ASN A 93 -35.46 -25.22 -13.39
N GLY A 94 -34.22 -24.73 -13.57
CA GLY A 94 -33.12 -24.89 -12.63
C GLY A 94 -32.34 -26.21 -12.75
N ALA A 95 -32.61 -27.05 -13.75
CA ALA A 95 -31.85 -28.27 -13.98
C ALA A 95 -30.49 -27.95 -14.64
N LEU A 96 -29.44 -28.68 -14.25
CA LEU A 96 -28.10 -28.51 -14.82
C LEU A 96 -28.10 -28.86 -16.32
N MET A 97 -27.55 -27.97 -17.13
CA MET A 97 -27.44 -28.16 -18.58
C MET A 97 -26.12 -28.84 -18.90
N LYS A 98 -26.16 -30.12 -19.30
CA LYS A 98 -24.97 -30.92 -19.65
C LYS A 98 -24.72 -30.89 -21.15
N ASN A 99 -23.45 -30.90 -21.57
CA ASN A 99 -23.04 -30.84 -22.98
C ASN A 99 -23.69 -29.68 -23.77
N ALA A 100 -24.07 -28.60 -23.09
CA ALA A 100 -24.63 -27.41 -23.69
C ALA A 100 -23.51 -26.49 -24.21
N PRO A 101 -23.67 -25.89 -25.40
CA PRO A 101 -22.77 -24.85 -25.87
C PRO A 101 -22.92 -23.60 -24.99
N VAL A 102 -21.79 -23.02 -24.60
CA VAL A 102 -21.71 -21.75 -23.87
C VAL A 102 -20.58 -20.93 -24.45
N TYR A 103 -20.75 -19.62 -24.52
CA TYR A 103 -19.78 -18.69 -25.04
C TYR A 103 -19.37 -17.70 -23.95
N LEU A 104 -18.07 -17.54 -23.74
CA LEU A 104 -17.58 -16.40 -22.99
C LEU A 104 -17.46 -15.21 -23.93
N ILE A 105 -18.22 -14.17 -23.65
CA ILE A 105 -18.23 -12.92 -24.38
C ILE A 105 -17.23 -12.00 -23.69
N VAL A 106 -16.12 -11.71 -24.37
CA VAL A 106 -15.03 -10.86 -23.87
C VAL A 106 -15.06 -9.54 -24.62
N ASN A 107 -14.82 -8.44 -23.90
CA ASN A 107 -14.85 -7.08 -24.42
C ASN A 107 -16.19 -6.76 -25.09
N LYS A 108 -17.28 -6.93 -24.34
CA LYS A 108 -18.67 -6.67 -24.79
C LYS A 108 -18.75 -5.39 -25.61
N ASN A 109 -19.51 -5.40 -26.70
CA ASN A 109 -19.66 -4.20 -27.54
C ASN A 109 -20.18 -3.00 -26.73
N TRP A 110 -19.67 -1.80 -27.02
CA TRP A 110 -19.99 -0.54 -26.31
C TRP A 110 -19.49 -0.47 -24.86
N SER A 111 -18.53 -1.31 -24.50
CA SER A 111 -17.97 -1.31 -23.15
C SER A 111 -16.73 -0.43 -23.01
N CYS A 112 -16.10 -0.03 -24.12
CA CYS A 112 -14.79 0.64 -24.09
C CYS A 112 -13.71 -0.22 -23.41
N SER A 113 -13.76 -1.54 -23.60
CA SER A 113 -12.82 -2.45 -22.95
C SER A 113 -11.46 -2.41 -23.65
N ASP A 114 -10.39 -2.09 -22.94
CA ASP A 114 -9.04 -2.00 -23.52
C ASP A 114 -8.20 -3.27 -23.31
N GLY A 115 -8.70 -4.22 -22.52
CA GLY A 115 -8.01 -5.48 -22.25
C GLY A 115 -7.83 -6.31 -23.53
N THR A 116 -6.61 -6.80 -23.75
CA THR A 116 -6.29 -7.74 -24.84
C THR A 116 -5.93 -9.10 -24.27
N TYR A 117 -6.27 -10.17 -24.99
CA TYR A 117 -6.09 -11.53 -24.49
C TYR A 117 -5.68 -12.52 -25.57
N THR A 118 -5.18 -13.68 -25.14
CA THR A 118 -5.10 -14.90 -25.92
C THR A 118 -5.87 -16.05 -25.26
N THR A 119 -6.32 -16.98 -26.10
CA THR A 119 -7.03 -18.21 -25.71
C THR A 119 -6.32 -19.44 -26.28
N ASP A 120 -6.67 -20.61 -25.74
CA ASP A 120 -6.21 -21.91 -26.24
C ASP A 120 -7.05 -22.41 -27.44
N VAL A 121 -8.30 -21.96 -27.55
CA VAL A 121 -9.23 -22.29 -28.62
C VAL A 121 -9.41 -21.14 -29.61
N ASP A 122 -9.79 -21.47 -30.85
CA ASP A 122 -10.20 -20.47 -31.84
C ASP A 122 -11.51 -19.81 -31.40
N THR A 123 -11.61 -18.51 -31.63
CA THR A 123 -12.73 -17.69 -31.14
C THR A 123 -13.50 -17.07 -32.30
N PHE A 124 -14.76 -16.74 -32.05
CA PHE A 124 -15.59 -16.06 -33.03
C PHE A 124 -15.53 -14.54 -32.83
N TYR A 125 -15.06 -13.86 -33.87
CA TYR A 125 -14.90 -12.41 -33.91
C TYR A 125 -15.16 -11.96 -35.34
N SER A 126 -15.96 -10.90 -35.51
CA SER A 126 -16.40 -10.44 -36.84
C SER A 126 -15.42 -9.48 -37.52
N GLY A 127 -14.44 -8.94 -36.79
CA GLY A 127 -13.44 -8.04 -37.35
C GLY A 127 -12.17 -8.74 -37.83
N VAL A 128 -11.26 -7.95 -38.42
CA VAL A 128 -10.00 -8.42 -39.04
C VAL A 128 -8.75 -7.87 -38.36
N ASN A 129 -8.90 -7.05 -37.32
CA ASN A 129 -7.86 -6.33 -36.59
C ASN A 129 -7.19 -7.19 -35.49
N ARG A 130 -6.98 -8.48 -35.72
CA ARG A 130 -6.28 -9.36 -34.79
C ARG A 130 -5.27 -10.26 -35.53
N PRO A 131 -4.16 -10.66 -34.87
CA PRO A 131 -3.14 -11.50 -35.52
C PRO A 131 -3.66 -12.86 -36.02
N ASP A 132 -4.47 -13.53 -35.21
CA ASP A 132 -5.07 -14.83 -35.54
C ASP A 132 -6.37 -15.08 -34.75
N ALA A 133 -6.98 -16.25 -34.94
CA ALA A 133 -8.28 -16.60 -34.36
C ALA A 133 -8.29 -16.77 -32.83
N ARG A 134 -7.13 -16.82 -32.18
CA ARG A 134 -6.98 -17.02 -30.71
C ARG A 134 -6.65 -15.74 -29.97
N HIS A 135 -6.54 -14.62 -30.69
CA HIS A 135 -6.34 -13.31 -30.09
C HIS A 135 -7.67 -12.57 -29.91
N ILE A 136 -7.78 -11.90 -28.78
CA ILE A 136 -8.88 -11.02 -28.42
C ILE A 136 -8.31 -9.62 -28.28
N VAL A 137 -8.94 -8.67 -28.96
CA VAL A 137 -8.52 -7.26 -29.00
C VAL A 137 -9.52 -6.40 -28.22
N GLY A 138 -9.09 -5.20 -27.82
CA GLY A 138 -9.96 -4.25 -27.11
C GLY A 138 -11.16 -3.79 -27.94
N ASP A 139 -12.26 -3.46 -27.26
CA ASP A 139 -13.44 -2.78 -27.79
C ASP A 139 -13.23 -1.26 -27.78
N TRP A 140 -12.95 -0.68 -28.95
CA TRP A 140 -12.71 0.75 -29.10
C TRP A 140 -14.02 1.54 -29.18
N CYS A 141 -14.17 2.56 -28.35
CA CYS A 141 -15.38 3.40 -28.30
C CYS A 141 -15.16 4.87 -28.71
N GLY A 142 -14.03 5.21 -29.35
CA GLY A 142 -13.77 6.54 -29.93
C GLY A 142 -14.47 6.81 -31.26
N SER A 143 -14.37 8.04 -31.77
CA SER A 143 -15.06 8.52 -32.99
C SER A 143 -14.53 7.99 -34.33
N GLU A 144 -13.62 7.01 -34.33
CA GLU A 144 -13.00 6.46 -35.54
C GLU A 144 -13.80 5.29 -36.14
N GLN A 145 -13.54 4.95 -37.41
CA GLN A 145 -14.13 3.83 -38.16
C GLN A 145 -13.91 2.42 -37.55
N LYS A 146 -13.30 2.33 -36.37
CA LYS A 146 -12.99 1.09 -35.63
C LYS A 146 -13.99 0.79 -34.50
N MET A 147 -15.11 1.51 -34.42
CA MET A 147 -16.20 1.17 -33.50
C MET A 147 -16.63 -0.30 -33.70
N PHE A 148 -16.89 -1.02 -32.60
CA PHE A 148 -17.44 -2.40 -32.55
C PHE A 148 -16.46 -3.54 -32.86
N GLY A 149 -15.15 -3.28 -32.77
CA GLY A 149 -14.09 -4.22 -33.13
C GLY A 149 -13.45 -4.99 -31.97
N GLY A 150 -14.17 -5.26 -30.87
CA GLY A 150 -13.62 -5.96 -29.71
C GLY A 150 -14.40 -7.18 -29.22
N GLU A 151 -15.73 -7.18 -29.39
CA GLU A 151 -16.58 -8.24 -28.83
C GLU A 151 -16.25 -9.60 -29.46
N THR A 152 -15.69 -10.48 -28.64
CA THR A 152 -15.21 -11.80 -29.08
C THR A 152 -15.89 -12.89 -28.27
N SER A 153 -16.41 -13.91 -28.95
CA SER A 153 -17.03 -15.08 -28.33
C SER A 153 -16.04 -16.25 -28.29
N VAL A 154 -15.67 -16.68 -27.09
CA VAL A 154 -14.85 -17.87 -26.84
C VAL A 154 -15.78 -19.08 -26.65
N PRO A 155 -15.74 -20.11 -27.51
CA PRO A 155 -16.59 -21.29 -27.36
C PRO A 155 -16.18 -22.18 -26.19
N GLY A 156 -17.18 -22.81 -25.58
CA GLY A 156 -17.02 -23.83 -24.56
C GLY A 156 -18.22 -24.76 -24.53
N THR A 157 -18.09 -25.86 -23.80
CA THR A 157 -19.16 -26.84 -23.61
C THR A 157 -19.21 -27.25 -22.15
N THR A 158 -20.40 -27.27 -21.58
CA THR A 158 -20.59 -27.65 -20.18
C THR A 158 -20.35 -29.14 -19.95
N ASP A 159 -19.69 -29.48 -18.85
CA ASP A 159 -19.44 -30.85 -18.41
C ASP A 159 -20.70 -31.55 -17.85
N ALA A 160 -20.51 -32.73 -17.25
CA ALA A 160 -21.58 -33.52 -16.64
C ALA A 160 -22.23 -32.84 -15.42
N ASN A 161 -21.58 -31.84 -14.83
CA ASN A 161 -22.07 -31.02 -13.72
C ASN A 161 -22.66 -29.68 -14.21
N GLY A 162 -22.82 -29.51 -15.53
CA GLY A 162 -23.30 -28.27 -16.13
C GLY A 162 -22.32 -27.12 -16.00
N ARG A 163 -21.02 -27.38 -15.90
CA ARG A 163 -19.97 -26.35 -15.74
C ARG A 163 -19.07 -26.24 -16.95
N VAL A 164 -18.66 -25.03 -17.27
CA VAL A 164 -17.71 -24.74 -18.35
C VAL A 164 -16.65 -23.77 -17.84
N THR A 165 -15.38 -24.06 -18.13
CA THR A 165 -14.25 -23.22 -17.73
C THR A 165 -13.60 -22.60 -18.96
N PHE A 166 -13.40 -21.30 -18.92
CA PHE A 166 -12.69 -20.54 -19.95
C PHE A 166 -11.39 -20.00 -19.38
N THR A 167 -10.30 -20.07 -20.13
CA THR A 167 -8.98 -19.57 -19.70
C THR A 167 -8.55 -18.45 -20.65
N LEU A 168 -8.19 -17.30 -20.08
CA LEU A 168 -7.69 -16.14 -20.81
C LEU A 168 -6.28 -15.80 -20.31
N THR A 169 -5.38 -15.46 -21.22
CA THR A 169 -4.09 -14.84 -20.87
C THR A 169 -4.10 -13.39 -21.30
N ASN A 170 -3.94 -12.46 -20.37
CA ASN A 170 -3.88 -11.05 -20.70
C ASN A 170 -2.55 -10.71 -21.41
N THR A 171 -2.61 -9.89 -22.47
CA THR A 171 -1.45 -9.54 -23.31
C THR A 171 -1.04 -8.07 -23.25
N ASN A 172 -1.71 -7.25 -22.44
CA ASN A 172 -1.33 -5.85 -22.25
C ASN A 172 0.02 -5.72 -21.52
N ALA A 173 0.72 -4.60 -21.74
CA ALA A 173 1.98 -4.32 -21.06
C ALA A 173 1.73 -3.84 -19.62
N SER A 174 2.70 -4.07 -18.73
CA SER A 174 2.62 -3.58 -17.34
C SER A 174 2.55 -2.05 -17.23
N ALA A 175 3.12 -1.33 -18.20
CA ALA A 175 3.05 0.13 -18.24
C ALA A 175 1.62 0.67 -18.44
N ASP A 176 0.75 -0.11 -19.09
CA ASP A 176 -0.65 0.26 -19.36
C ASP A 176 -1.58 -0.08 -18.19
N ALA A 177 -1.12 -0.92 -17.27
CA ALA A 177 -1.95 -1.44 -16.20
C ALA A 177 -2.21 -0.42 -15.09
N GLU A 178 -3.39 -0.53 -14.51
CA GLU A 178 -3.78 0.28 -13.37
C GLU A 178 -2.88 0.04 -12.15
N VAL A 179 -2.87 0.99 -11.21
CA VAL A 179 -2.16 0.81 -9.94
C VAL A 179 -2.85 -0.30 -9.13
N ALA A 180 -2.06 -1.16 -8.51
CA ALA A 180 -2.59 -2.17 -7.60
C ALA A 180 -3.45 -1.50 -6.50
N PRO A 181 -4.68 -1.96 -6.28
CA PRO A 181 -5.60 -1.31 -5.35
C PRO A 181 -5.13 -1.54 -3.91
N VAL A 182 -5.55 -0.64 -3.02
CA VAL A 182 -5.35 -0.82 -1.57
C VAL A 182 -6.08 -2.05 -1.02
N GLY A 183 -7.10 -2.54 -1.74
CA GLY A 183 -7.79 -3.79 -1.46
C GLY A 183 -8.62 -4.24 -2.67
N LYS A 184 -8.85 -5.55 -2.82
CA LYS A 184 -9.51 -6.15 -3.99
C LYS A 184 -11.00 -5.78 -4.14
N THR A 185 -11.60 -5.20 -3.12
CA THR A 185 -12.99 -4.72 -3.11
C THR A 185 -13.10 -3.21 -3.03
N VAL A 186 -11.97 -2.50 -3.16
CA VAL A 186 -11.93 -1.05 -3.21
C VAL A 186 -11.69 -0.66 -4.66
N ILE A 187 -12.70 -0.07 -5.28
CA ILE A 187 -12.56 0.48 -6.63
C ILE A 187 -11.57 1.65 -6.53
N ASN A 188 -10.54 1.62 -7.37
CA ASN A 188 -9.58 2.71 -7.53
C ASN A 188 -10.34 3.99 -7.88
N THR A 189 -10.48 4.90 -6.92
CA THR A 189 -11.02 6.24 -7.17
C THR A 189 -9.87 7.19 -7.43
N TYR A 190 -9.74 7.70 -8.64
CA TYR A 190 -8.92 8.90 -8.87
C TYR A 190 -9.82 10.14 -8.75
N SER A 191 -9.46 11.09 -7.91
CA SER A 191 -9.95 12.47 -7.99
C SER A 191 -9.03 13.40 -7.22
N PRO A 192 -8.73 14.61 -7.73
CA PRO A 192 -9.74 15.52 -8.27
C PRO A 192 -9.39 16.20 -9.61
N GLY A 193 -10.36 16.27 -10.52
CA GLY A 193 -10.35 17.26 -11.61
C GLY A 193 -10.88 16.76 -12.96
N ASN A 194 -12.21 16.70 -13.11
CA ASN A 194 -12.90 17.04 -14.36
C ASN A 194 -12.46 16.39 -15.70
N LEU A 195 -11.87 15.19 -15.71
CA LEU A 195 -11.61 14.52 -16.98
C LEU A 195 -12.86 13.76 -17.44
N ARG A 196 -13.45 14.30 -18.51
CA ARG A 196 -14.40 13.58 -19.36
C ARG A 196 -13.64 12.45 -20.05
N TYR A 197 -14.27 11.28 -20.09
CA TYR A 197 -14.04 9.99 -20.77
C TYR A 197 -13.26 9.88 -22.10
N THR A 198 -12.49 10.87 -22.54
CA THR A 198 -11.70 10.77 -23.78
C THR A 198 -10.20 10.57 -23.53
N GLU A 199 -9.72 10.81 -22.31
CA GLU A 199 -8.31 10.63 -21.91
C GLU A 199 -8.21 10.28 -20.42
N ASP A 200 -8.82 9.16 -19.99
CA ASP A 200 -8.63 8.66 -18.61
C ASP A 200 -7.53 7.58 -18.60
N PRO A 201 -6.28 7.90 -18.23
CA PRO A 201 -5.14 6.97 -18.36
C PRO A 201 -5.11 5.87 -17.28
N LEU A 202 -6.27 5.43 -16.77
CA LEU A 202 -6.41 4.41 -15.72
C LEU A 202 -7.72 3.60 -15.87
N SER A 203 -7.95 2.99 -17.03
CA SER A 203 -9.10 2.10 -17.24
C SER A 203 -8.76 0.85 -18.04
N LEU A 204 -7.57 0.25 -17.82
CA LEU A 204 -7.26 -1.01 -18.46
C LEU A 204 -8.16 -2.11 -17.89
N GLY A 205 -9.25 -2.39 -18.57
CA GLY A 205 -10.24 -3.34 -18.13
C GLY A 205 -11.09 -3.92 -19.24
N SER A 206 -11.91 -4.90 -18.86
CA SER A 206 -12.75 -5.66 -19.76
C SER A 206 -14.11 -5.96 -19.17
N THR A 207 -15.14 -5.78 -19.98
CA THR A 207 -16.50 -6.24 -19.69
C THR A 207 -16.67 -7.65 -20.27
N ILE A 208 -16.90 -8.61 -19.38
CA ILE A 208 -16.97 -10.05 -19.69
C ILE A 208 -18.29 -10.63 -19.18
N THR A 209 -18.92 -11.51 -19.95
CA THR A 209 -20.10 -12.28 -19.52
C THR A 209 -20.11 -13.66 -20.18
N ALA A 210 -20.81 -14.63 -19.62
CA ALA A 210 -21.16 -15.86 -20.35
C ALA A 210 -22.52 -15.71 -21.06
N SER A 211 -22.73 -16.47 -22.13
CA SER A 211 -23.99 -16.54 -22.87
C SER A 211 -24.23 -17.94 -23.46
N PHE A 212 -25.49 -18.35 -23.58
CA PHE A 212 -25.87 -19.55 -24.35
C PHE A 212 -25.84 -19.34 -25.86
N VAL A 213 -25.81 -18.09 -26.30
CA VAL A 213 -25.81 -17.72 -27.71
C VAL A 213 -24.47 -17.07 -28.02
N GLN A 214 -23.87 -17.44 -29.14
CA GLN A 214 -22.76 -16.67 -29.68
C GLN A 214 -23.30 -15.25 -29.97
N HIS A 215 -22.65 -14.19 -29.49
CA HIS A 215 -23.15 -12.83 -29.71
C HIS A 215 -22.60 -12.20 -30.99
N PRO A 216 -23.46 -12.01 -32.02
CA PRO A 216 -23.30 -10.91 -32.95
C PRO A 216 -24.35 -9.80 -32.75
N LEU A 217 -25.37 -10.01 -31.90
CA LEU A 217 -26.51 -9.08 -31.72
C LEU A 217 -26.79 -8.79 -30.24
N ALA A 218 -27.19 -7.55 -29.93
CA ALA A 218 -27.48 -7.10 -28.56
C ALA A 218 -28.81 -7.63 -27.98
N ALA A 219 -29.68 -8.23 -28.80
CA ALA A 219 -30.98 -8.74 -28.35
C ALA A 219 -30.87 -10.04 -27.53
N ASP A 220 -29.81 -10.82 -27.73
CA ASP A 220 -29.63 -12.13 -27.10
C ASP A 220 -29.36 -12.03 -25.58
N ASP A 221 -28.93 -10.85 -25.13
CA ASP A 221 -28.63 -10.54 -23.74
C ASP A 221 -29.86 -10.53 -22.80
N ASN A 222 -31.08 -10.45 -23.35
CA ASN A 222 -32.33 -10.33 -22.59
C ASN A 222 -33.08 -11.66 -22.37
N ALA A 223 -32.54 -12.78 -22.87
CA ALA A 223 -33.18 -14.10 -22.81
C ALA A 223 -32.59 -15.03 -21.72
N GLU A 224 -31.64 -14.54 -20.93
CA GLU A 224 -30.89 -15.33 -19.96
C GLU A 224 -30.51 -14.54 -18.70
N ASN A 225 -30.41 -15.25 -17.60
CA ASN A 225 -30.02 -14.70 -16.29
C ASN A 225 -28.53 -14.91 -16.08
N LYS A 226 -27.73 -13.85 -16.19
CA LYS A 226 -26.27 -13.96 -16.21
C LYS A 226 -25.54 -13.00 -15.28
N ASP A 227 -24.24 -13.20 -15.19
CA ASP A 227 -23.30 -12.35 -14.47
C ASP A 227 -22.45 -11.56 -15.46
N LEU A 228 -22.45 -10.23 -15.29
CA LEU A 228 -21.57 -9.32 -16.01
C LEU A 228 -20.38 -8.96 -15.12
N LEU A 229 -19.18 -9.14 -15.64
CA LEU A 229 -17.92 -8.91 -14.93
C LEU A 229 -17.20 -7.70 -15.52
N PHE A 230 -16.85 -6.75 -14.67
CA PHE A 230 -15.94 -5.64 -14.94
C PHE A 230 -14.57 -6.02 -14.40
N VAL A 231 -13.72 -6.57 -15.25
CA VAL A 231 -12.40 -7.07 -14.88
C VAL A 231 -11.38 -5.97 -15.14
N HIS A 232 -10.80 -5.41 -14.10
CA HIS A 232 -9.74 -4.42 -14.18
C HIS A 232 -8.36 -5.08 -14.03
N LEU A 233 -7.43 -4.68 -14.88
CA LEU A 233 -6.08 -5.22 -14.97
C LEU A 233 -5.12 -4.26 -14.29
N VAL A 234 -4.54 -4.70 -13.18
CA VAL A 234 -3.64 -3.88 -12.37
C VAL A 234 -2.24 -4.48 -12.32
N ASN A 235 -1.29 -3.63 -12.01
CA ASN A 235 0.11 -3.98 -11.80
C ASN A 235 0.32 -4.85 -10.55
N ASN A 236 1.52 -5.41 -10.46
CA ASN A 236 2.05 -5.92 -9.19
C ASN A 236 2.07 -4.82 -8.12
N SER A 237 1.99 -5.20 -6.86
CA SER A 237 2.22 -4.31 -5.72
C SER A 237 3.68 -4.36 -5.29
N LEU A 238 4.15 -3.26 -4.71
CA LEU A 238 5.44 -3.19 -4.05
C LEU A 238 5.22 -3.05 -2.54
N LYS A 239 5.90 -3.87 -1.75
CA LYS A 239 5.86 -3.80 -0.28
C LYS A 239 7.25 -3.52 0.24
N ALA A 240 7.41 -2.47 1.03
CA ALA A 240 8.67 -2.26 1.74
C ALA A 240 8.88 -3.38 2.76
N GLU A 241 10.12 -3.84 2.92
CA GLU A 241 10.48 -4.60 4.11
C GLU A 241 10.15 -3.77 5.36
N LYS A 242 9.79 -4.42 6.46
CA LYS A 242 9.52 -3.73 7.72
C LYS A 242 10.65 -2.75 8.03
N ALA A 243 10.28 -1.51 8.35
CA ALA A 243 11.20 -0.44 8.72
C ALA A 243 12.28 -0.95 9.67
N ILE A 244 13.55 -0.73 9.31
CA ILE A 244 14.67 -1.00 10.20
C ILE A 244 14.56 0.02 11.34
N THR A 245 13.91 -0.42 12.41
CA THR A 245 13.67 0.36 13.65
C THR A 245 14.73 0.06 14.70
N THR A 246 15.65 -0.86 14.41
CA THR A 246 16.83 -1.07 15.24
C THR A 246 17.78 0.08 14.97
N ALA A 247 18.02 0.93 15.97
CA ALA A 247 19.05 1.95 15.94
C ALA A 247 20.34 1.34 15.39
N LEU A 248 20.72 1.71 14.17
CA LEU A 248 21.89 1.13 13.53
C LEU A 248 23.13 1.75 14.19
N THR A 249 23.86 0.92 14.93
CA THR A 249 24.90 1.33 15.87
C THR A 249 26.27 1.59 15.24
N ALA A 250 26.40 1.52 13.90
CA ALA A 250 27.66 1.78 13.22
C ALA A 250 27.43 2.16 11.74
N ALA A 251 28.26 3.09 11.26
CA ALA A 251 28.43 3.37 9.83
C ALA A 251 28.77 2.09 9.06
N GLY A 252 28.37 2.03 7.79
CA GLY A 252 28.64 0.89 6.93
C GLY A 252 27.50 0.60 5.96
N THR A 253 27.70 -0.41 5.13
CA THR A 253 26.71 -0.85 4.16
C THR A 253 25.61 -1.66 4.82
N LYS A 254 24.35 -1.33 4.54
CA LYS A 254 23.17 -2.08 4.97
C LYS A 254 22.28 -2.37 3.78
N GLN A 255 21.50 -3.43 3.91
CA GLN A 255 20.54 -3.83 2.90
C GLN A 255 19.19 -3.19 3.18
N ILE A 256 18.61 -2.65 2.11
CA ILE A 256 17.26 -2.12 2.07
C ILE A 256 16.51 -2.92 1.02
N ARG A 257 15.33 -3.45 1.39
CA ARG A 257 14.62 -4.38 0.52
C ARG A 257 13.18 -3.99 0.31
N PHE A 258 12.72 -4.25 -0.90
CA PHE A 258 11.31 -4.20 -1.30
C PHE A 258 10.91 -5.54 -1.86
N ARG A 259 9.64 -5.90 -1.70
CA ARG A 259 9.07 -7.13 -2.23
C ARG A 259 8.01 -6.83 -3.27
N ALA A 260 8.26 -7.26 -4.49
CA ALA A 260 7.26 -7.27 -5.55
C ALA A 260 6.33 -8.48 -5.35
N VAL A 261 5.03 -8.23 -5.30
CA VAL A 261 4.00 -9.27 -5.14
C VAL A 261 2.83 -9.01 -6.07
N ASN A 262 2.13 -10.06 -6.47
CA ASN A 262 0.90 -9.94 -7.25
C ASN A 262 -0.29 -9.51 -6.35
N LEU A 263 -1.52 -9.43 -6.86
CA LEU A 263 -2.68 -9.03 -6.04
C LEU A 263 -2.97 -10.01 -4.89
N ASP A 264 -2.63 -11.29 -5.05
CA ASP A 264 -2.80 -12.31 -4.02
C ASP A 264 -1.68 -12.27 -2.96
N GLY A 265 -0.70 -11.38 -3.11
CA GLY A 265 0.46 -11.32 -2.24
C GLY A 265 1.51 -12.38 -2.55
N VAL A 266 1.35 -13.13 -3.64
CA VAL A 266 2.33 -14.11 -4.11
C VAL A 266 3.53 -13.38 -4.70
N PRO A 267 4.77 -13.75 -4.33
CA PRO A 267 5.96 -13.05 -4.80
C PRO A 267 6.16 -13.19 -6.31
N GLN A 268 6.68 -12.14 -6.93
CA GLN A 268 6.88 -12.08 -8.39
C GLN A 268 8.35 -11.86 -8.71
N ALA A 269 8.91 -12.72 -9.55
CA ALA A 269 10.29 -12.62 -10.04
C ALA A 269 10.39 -11.69 -11.25
N ASN A 270 11.60 -11.21 -11.54
CA ASN A 270 11.93 -10.40 -12.72
C ASN A 270 11.14 -9.08 -12.82
N VAL A 271 10.63 -8.55 -11.70
CA VAL A 271 9.98 -7.24 -11.65
C VAL A 271 11.06 -6.19 -11.47
N ALA A 272 11.23 -5.30 -12.45
CA ALA A 272 12.17 -4.19 -12.39
C ALA A 272 11.66 -3.11 -11.42
N VAL A 273 12.52 -2.69 -10.50
CA VAL A 273 12.21 -1.73 -9.44
C VAL A 273 13.36 -0.74 -9.29
N SER A 274 13.00 0.54 -9.29
CA SER A 274 13.93 1.65 -9.10
C SER A 274 13.71 2.39 -7.79
N ILE A 275 14.79 2.88 -7.18
CA ILE A 275 14.70 3.95 -6.17
C ILE A 275 14.53 5.28 -6.92
N VAL A 276 13.43 5.99 -6.64
CA VAL A 276 13.06 7.23 -7.36
C VAL A 276 13.14 8.48 -6.50
N GLN A 277 13.12 8.33 -5.18
CA GLN A 277 13.24 9.46 -4.26
C GLN A 277 13.84 9.03 -2.93
N MET A 278 14.72 9.87 -2.40
CA MET A 278 15.26 9.75 -1.05
C MET A 278 15.16 11.12 -0.38
N SER A 279 14.78 11.15 0.89
CA SER A 279 14.71 12.39 1.67
C SER A 279 15.11 12.15 3.11
N GLY A 280 15.72 13.17 3.70
CA GLY A 280 16.17 13.21 5.09
C GLY A 280 15.89 14.56 5.72
N PRO A 281 16.26 14.76 7.00
CA PRO A 281 16.10 16.02 7.70
C PRO A 281 17.00 17.13 7.13
N ASP A 282 18.10 16.77 6.47
CA ASP A 282 18.98 17.68 5.71
C ASP A 282 19.64 16.94 4.52
N GLU A 283 20.17 17.71 3.54
CA GLU A 283 20.83 17.15 2.34
C GLU A 283 22.06 16.30 2.66
N ALA A 284 22.79 16.62 3.73
CA ALA A 284 23.97 15.88 4.16
C ALA A 284 23.62 14.50 4.76
N SER A 285 22.35 14.28 5.09
CA SER A 285 21.82 13.05 5.68
C SER A 285 21.21 12.08 4.66
N ILE A 286 21.13 12.46 3.38
CA ILE A 286 20.59 11.58 2.33
C ILE A 286 21.50 10.37 2.16
N ILE A 287 20.94 9.17 2.33
CA ILE A 287 21.69 7.91 2.25
C ILE A 287 22.16 7.66 0.81
N PRO A 288 23.46 7.55 0.53
CA PRO A 288 23.94 7.11 -0.77
C PRO A 288 23.67 5.61 -0.94
N ILE A 289 23.21 5.22 -2.12
CA ILE A 289 23.09 3.81 -2.51
C ILE A 289 24.32 3.43 -3.33
N THR A 290 24.91 2.27 -3.05
CA THR A 290 26.07 1.78 -3.80
C THR A 290 25.68 1.61 -5.27
N GLY A 291 26.42 2.26 -6.17
CA GLY A 291 26.16 2.21 -7.61
C GLY A 291 25.29 3.35 -8.15
N SER A 292 24.78 4.26 -7.31
CA SER A 292 24.22 5.54 -7.80
C SER A 292 25.34 6.56 -7.91
N GLU A 293 25.48 7.21 -9.05
CA GLU A 293 26.15 8.52 -9.10
C GLU A 293 25.22 9.53 -8.42
N TYR A 294 25.64 10.10 -7.27
CA TYR A 294 25.01 11.22 -6.54
C TYR A 294 23.54 11.54 -6.92
N GLY A 295 22.58 10.74 -6.44
CA GLY A 295 21.14 10.98 -6.67
C GLY A 295 20.56 10.34 -7.93
N GLY A 296 21.34 9.53 -8.65
CA GLY A 296 20.87 8.76 -9.81
C GLY A 296 19.92 7.62 -9.43
N ILE A 297 18.94 7.39 -10.31
CA ILE A 297 18.01 6.26 -10.24
C ILE A 297 18.80 4.96 -10.35
N ILE A 298 18.71 4.08 -9.35
CA ILE A 298 19.22 2.70 -9.44
C ILE A 298 18.03 1.79 -9.64
N SER A 299 18.07 0.99 -10.70
CA SER A 299 17.13 -0.10 -10.96
C SER A 299 17.77 -1.46 -10.71
N THR A 300 17.00 -2.39 -10.17
CA THR A 300 17.33 -3.82 -10.16
C THR A 300 16.06 -4.65 -10.23
N THR A 301 16.17 -5.95 -10.49
CA THR A 301 15.02 -6.85 -10.66
C THR A 301 14.81 -7.74 -9.45
N SER A 302 13.55 -8.11 -9.20
CA SER A 302 13.21 -9.02 -8.11
C SER A 302 13.69 -10.45 -8.35
N ASP A 303 14.14 -11.12 -7.30
CA ASP A 303 14.48 -12.54 -7.31
C ASP A 303 13.23 -13.45 -7.32
N ALA A 304 13.44 -14.78 -7.33
CA ALA A 304 12.36 -15.77 -7.29
C ALA A 304 11.43 -15.65 -6.06
N SER A 305 11.92 -15.03 -4.97
CA SER A 305 11.16 -14.75 -3.75
C SER A 305 10.52 -13.36 -3.75
N GLY A 306 10.59 -12.65 -4.87
CA GLY A 306 10.06 -11.31 -5.09
C GLY A 306 10.89 -10.19 -4.47
N TRP A 307 12.07 -10.48 -3.91
CA TRP A 307 12.88 -9.48 -3.22
C TRP A 307 13.76 -8.69 -4.19
N VAL A 308 13.77 -7.38 -3.98
CA VAL A 308 14.63 -6.39 -4.62
C VAL A 308 15.50 -5.82 -3.51
N THR A 309 16.83 -5.90 -3.64
CA THR A 309 17.77 -5.49 -2.59
C THR A 309 18.67 -4.37 -3.08
N PHE A 310 18.74 -3.29 -2.30
CA PHE A 310 19.63 -2.16 -2.50
C PHE A 310 20.62 -2.06 -1.34
N ASN A 311 21.87 -1.73 -1.65
CA ASN A 311 22.92 -1.52 -0.66
C ASN A 311 23.05 -0.04 -0.33
N ALA A 312 22.59 0.34 0.84
CA ALA A 312 22.67 1.69 1.38
C ALA A 312 23.94 1.86 2.21
N VAL A 313 24.74 2.89 1.93
CA VAL A 313 25.96 3.19 2.69
C VAL A 313 25.64 4.27 3.71
N MET A 314 25.56 3.91 4.99
CA MET A 314 25.22 4.89 6.02
C MET A 314 26.46 5.41 6.72
N THR A 315 26.40 6.69 7.08
CA THR A 315 27.45 7.40 7.84
C THR A 315 26.94 7.77 9.22
N ASP A 316 27.87 8.10 10.12
CA ASP A 316 27.58 8.60 11.47
C ASP A 316 26.90 9.97 11.49
N LYS A 317 26.88 10.69 10.36
CA LYS A 317 26.23 12.00 10.21
C LYS A 317 24.73 11.92 9.94
N MET A 318 24.23 10.78 9.50
CA MET A 318 22.82 10.59 9.17
C MET A 318 22.08 10.34 10.49
N VAL A 319 21.38 11.35 11.03
CA VAL A 319 20.62 11.24 12.27
C VAL A 319 19.17 11.60 12.00
N GLY A 320 18.23 10.81 12.52
CA GLY A 320 16.79 10.98 12.31
C GLY A 320 16.22 10.07 11.23
N ASP A 321 14.96 10.33 10.89
CA ASP A 321 14.21 9.51 9.95
C ASP A 321 14.55 9.87 8.50
N GLN A 322 14.80 8.84 7.71
CA GLN A 322 15.05 8.90 6.27
C GLN A 322 13.90 8.18 5.57
N GLU A 323 13.33 8.79 4.54
CA GLU A 323 12.29 8.18 3.71
C GLU A 323 12.86 7.83 2.34
N ILE A 324 12.63 6.59 1.92
CA ILE A 324 13.08 6.02 0.65
C ILE A 324 11.86 5.55 -0.12
N THR A 325 11.66 6.07 -1.31
CA THR A 325 10.58 5.67 -2.21
C THR A 325 11.14 4.85 -3.36
N ALA A 326 10.66 3.62 -3.49
CA ALA A 326 10.91 2.75 -4.63
C ALA A 326 9.66 2.63 -5.48
N LYS A 327 9.85 2.33 -6.76
CA LYS A 327 8.80 2.27 -7.79
C LYS A 327 9.02 1.05 -8.68
N ILE A 328 7.95 0.39 -9.13
CA ILE A 328 8.06 -0.57 -10.24
C ILE A 328 8.24 0.23 -11.54
N ASP A 329 9.28 -0.10 -12.31
CA ASP A 329 9.68 0.68 -13.50
C ASP A 329 8.54 0.80 -14.51
N ASP A 330 8.44 1.97 -15.15
CA ASP A 330 7.38 2.33 -16.11
C ASP A 330 5.93 2.29 -15.62
N THR A 331 5.67 2.01 -14.33
CA THR A 331 4.31 2.00 -13.77
C THR A 331 3.99 3.25 -12.95
N ARG A 332 2.94 3.23 -12.11
CA ARG A 332 2.71 4.23 -11.04
C ARG A 332 2.80 3.61 -9.63
N VAL A 333 3.17 2.33 -9.53
CA VAL A 333 3.24 1.61 -8.25
C VAL A 333 4.49 2.02 -7.50
N SER A 334 4.32 2.48 -6.26
CA SER A 334 5.43 2.85 -5.38
C SER A 334 5.24 2.32 -3.97
N ALA A 335 6.35 2.20 -3.25
CA ALA A 335 6.38 1.85 -1.84
C ALA A 335 7.39 2.73 -1.10
N LYS A 336 7.06 3.07 0.13
CA LYS A 336 7.91 3.88 1.01
C LYS A 336 8.50 3.02 2.12
N LEU A 337 9.78 3.23 2.40
CA LEU A 337 10.49 2.69 3.55
C LEU A 337 11.02 3.84 4.40
N THR A 338 10.76 3.78 5.70
CA THR A 338 11.38 4.69 6.69
C THR A 338 12.50 3.97 7.42
N VAL A 339 13.68 4.60 7.49
CA VAL A 339 14.83 4.12 8.27
C VAL A 339 15.20 5.20 9.28
N SER A 340 15.32 4.83 10.56
CA SER A 340 15.67 5.77 11.63
C SER A 340 17.10 5.56 12.11
N TRP A 341 17.87 6.64 12.17
CA TRP A 341 19.28 6.63 12.58
C TRP A 341 19.51 7.43 13.85
N ILE A 342 20.36 6.90 14.75
CA ILE A 342 20.74 7.56 16.00
C ILE A 342 22.26 7.79 15.99
N ASP A 343 22.69 8.98 16.39
CA ASP A 343 24.12 9.26 16.64
C ASP A 343 24.63 8.42 17.82
N VAL A 344 25.58 7.52 17.54
CA VAL A 344 26.21 6.60 18.50
C VAL A 344 27.67 6.93 18.78
N SER A 345 28.14 8.12 18.41
CA SER A 345 29.47 8.60 18.79
C SER A 345 29.60 8.74 20.32
N PRO A 346 30.82 8.67 20.92
CA PRO A 346 30.97 8.90 22.35
C PRO A 346 30.37 10.25 22.78
N PRO A 347 29.65 10.31 23.92
CA PRO A 347 28.99 11.53 24.33
C PRO A 347 29.99 12.68 24.45
N LYS A 348 29.72 13.82 23.80
CA LYS A 348 30.54 15.02 23.91
C LYS A 348 29.67 16.22 24.21
N VAL A 349 30.11 17.01 25.18
CA VAL A 349 29.45 18.26 25.56
C VAL A 349 29.82 19.33 24.53
N THR A 350 28.82 19.86 23.81
CA THR A 350 29.00 20.96 22.85
C THR A 350 28.60 22.32 23.44
N LYS A 351 27.75 22.33 24.47
CA LYS A 351 27.44 23.50 25.31
C LYS A 351 27.30 23.06 26.75
N ALA A 352 28.00 23.75 27.66
CA ALA A 352 28.03 23.39 29.07
C ALA A 352 26.64 23.48 29.73
N ALA A 353 26.46 22.74 30.83
CA ALA A 353 25.28 22.88 31.69
C ALA A 353 25.21 24.26 32.35
N VAL A 354 24.00 24.75 32.59
CA VAL A 354 23.74 26.06 33.18
C VAL A 354 22.72 25.92 34.30
N ILE A 355 22.96 26.62 35.41
CA ILE A 355 21.97 26.74 36.49
C ILE A 355 21.18 28.04 36.32
N THR A 356 19.88 27.98 36.51
CA THR A 356 19.00 29.14 36.71
C THR A 356 18.35 29.11 38.09
N GLY A 357 17.94 30.28 38.59
CA GLY A 357 17.32 30.45 39.90
C GLY A 357 18.12 31.33 40.86
N ARG A 358 17.50 31.71 41.99
CA ARG A 358 18.12 32.57 43.01
C ARG A 358 18.92 31.72 43.99
N ALA A 359 20.17 32.14 44.25
CA ALA A 359 21.10 31.50 45.18
C ALA A 359 20.77 31.86 46.65
N VAL A 360 19.60 31.46 47.14
CA VAL A 360 19.10 31.76 48.49
C VAL A 360 18.55 30.49 49.11
N VAL A 361 18.79 30.28 50.40
CA VAL A 361 18.21 29.14 51.15
C VAL A 361 16.69 29.07 50.95
N GLY A 362 16.18 27.86 50.69
CA GLY A 362 14.77 27.60 50.44
C GLY A 362 14.31 27.79 48.98
N ALA A 363 15.09 28.51 48.15
CA ALA A 363 14.82 28.64 46.72
C ALA A 363 15.17 27.35 45.95
N THR A 364 14.58 27.19 44.78
CA THR A 364 14.84 26.07 43.87
C THR A 364 15.71 26.54 42.70
N LEU A 365 16.79 25.80 42.45
CA LEU A 365 17.65 25.92 41.29
C LEU A 365 17.20 24.92 40.22
N ALA A 366 17.29 25.28 38.95
CA ALA A 366 17.05 24.39 37.82
C ALA A 366 18.33 24.25 36.98
N ALA A 367 18.65 23.04 36.55
CA ALA A 367 19.81 22.72 35.72
C ALA A 367 19.37 22.46 34.28
N ALA A 368 19.81 23.31 33.35
CA ALA A 368 19.76 23.03 31.93
C ALA A 368 20.84 22.01 31.58
N LYS A 369 20.49 20.97 30.82
CA LYS A 369 21.41 19.86 30.47
C LYS A 369 22.61 20.28 29.61
N GLY A 370 22.57 21.44 28.97
CA GLY A 370 23.51 21.80 27.91
C GLY A 370 23.14 21.15 26.56
N THR A 371 24.08 21.12 25.61
CA THR A 371 23.92 20.41 24.34
C THR A 371 24.99 19.33 24.22
N TRP A 372 24.60 18.20 23.62
CA TRP A 372 25.38 16.97 23.58
C TRP A 372 25.34 16.38 22.17
N SER A 373 26.45 15.84 21.70
CA SER A 373 26.47 14.84 20.61
C SER A 373 26.46 13.42 21.20
N GLY A 374 26.28 12.41 20.36
CA GLY A 374 26.26 10.99 20.74
C GLY A 374 24.94 10.50 21.31
N SER A 375 23.85 11.28 21.18
CA SER A 375 22.50 10.96 21.70
C SER A 375 22.46 10.29 23.10
N PRO A 376 23.16 10.82 24.12
CA PRO A 376 23.25 10.16 25.41
C PRO A 376 21.96 10.23 26.23
N ALA A 377 21.73 9.21 27.06
CA ALA A 377 20.82 9.30 28.19
C ALA A 377 21.40 10.25 29.26
N ILE A 378 20.58 11.20 29.74
CA ILE A 378 21.03 12.27 30.63
C ILE A 378 20.65 12.00 32.08
N THR A 379 21.62 12.13 32.98
CA THR A 379 21.43 12.08 34.43
C THR A 379 21.98 13.33 35.10
N TYR A 380 21.43 13.68 36.26
CA TYR A 380 21.82 14.85 37.03
C TYR A 380 22.39 14.46 38.39
N SER A 381 23.33 15.26 38.88
CA SER A 381 23.69 15.31 40.30
C SER A 381 24.05 16.74 40.70
N TRP A 382 24.03 17.05 41.99
CA TRP A 382 24.36 18.39 42.49
C TRP A 382 25.56 18.36 43.41
N LEU A 383 26.36 19.42 43.36
CA LEU A 383 27.57 19.60 44.17
C LEU A 383 27.45 20.84 45.04
N GLN A 384 28.05 20.78 46.22
CA GLN A 384 28.37 21.93 47.04
C GLN A 384 29.88 22.20 46.99
N CYS A 385 30.27 23.45 46.79
CA CYS A 385 31.66 23.87 46.66
C CYS A 385 31.98 24.99 47.65
N THR A 386 33.26 25.06 48.06
CA THR A 386 33.75 26.11 48.98
C THR A 386 34.19 27.40 48.26
N ALA A 387 34.36 27.36 46.94
CA ALA A 387 34.83 28.47 46.11
C ALA A 387 33.95 28.64 44.85
N PRO A 388 33.91 29.84 44.23
CA PRO A 388 33.29 30.04 42.93
C PRO A 388 34.07 29.31 41.82
N GLY A 389 33.49 29.20 40.62
CA GLY A 389 34.19 28.60 39.49
C GLY A 389 33.43 28.66 38.17
N LYS A 390 34.18 28.67 37.06
CA LYS A 390 33.64 28.55 35.70
C LYS A 390 33.16 27.13 35.43
N ALA A 391 32.35 26.95 34.38
CA ALA A 391 31.91 25.62 33.92
C ALA A 391 33.13 24.72 33.63
N ALA A 392 32.96 23.41 33.80
CA ALA A 392 34.03 22.43 33.66
C ALA A 392 33.51 21.10 33.06
N THR A 393 34.42 20.22 32.65
CA THR A 393 34.14 18.87 32.14
C THR A 393 34.53 17.76 33.12
N ALA A 394 34.97 18.15 34.33
CA ALA A 394 35.30 17.28 35.45
C ALA A 394 34.79 17.93 36.75
N VAL A 395 34.57 17.13 37.81
CA VAL A 395 34.21 17.64 39.14
C VAL A 395 35.40 18.44 39.70
N PRO A 396 35.26 19.75 39.97
CA PRO A 396 36.41 20.54 40.39
C PRO A 396 36.80 20.30 41.85
N LEU A 397 38.07 20.56 42.17
CA LEU A 397 38.60 20.43 43.53
C LEU A 397 37.81 21.32 44.51
N GLY A 398 37.57 20.82 45.73
CA GLY A 398 36.81 21.54 46.75
C GLY A 398 35.28 21.51 46.55
N CYS A 399 34.79 20.72 45.60
CA CYS A 399 33.38 20.39 45.45
C CYS A 399 33.07 18.97 45.94
N THR A 400 31.95 18.80 46.63
CA THR A 400 31.47 17.50 47.14
C THR A 400 30.04 17.25 46.67
N ALA A 401 29.71 15.99 46.39
CA ALA A 401 28.37 15.61 45.94
C ALA A 401 27.33 15.75 47.06
N ILE A 402 26.18 16.32 46.72
CA ILE A 402 25.02 16.40 47.59
C ILE A 402 24.23 15.10 47.41
N LYS A 403 24.24 14.25 48.45
CA LYS A 403 23.66 12.92 48.40
C LYS A 403 22.18 12.97 47.98
N SER A 404 21.78 12.06 47.09
CA SER A 404 20.41 11.91 46.57
C SER A 404 19.84 13.08 45.77
N ALA A 405 20.59 14.16 45.55
CA ALA A 405 20.17 15.25 44.69
C ALA A 405 20.41 14.87 43.21
N THR A 406 19.48 14.11 42.61
CA THR A 406 19.63 13.56 41.23
C THR A 406 18.60 14.08 40.23
N LYS A 407 17.73 15.00 40.65
CA LYS A 407 16.73 15.64 39.76
C LYS A 407 17.35 16.80 38.99
N SER A 408 16.71 17.19 37.89
CA SER A 408 17.05 18.41 37.13
C SER A 408 16.84 19.71 37.92
N THR A 409 16.22 19.63 39.10
CA THR A 409 16.02 20.73 40.03
C THR A 409 16.56 20.40 41.41
N TYR A 410 17.03 21.42 42.14
CA TYR A 410 17.52 21.28 43.52
C TYR A 410 17.00 22.41 44.42
N LYS A 411 16.35 22.04 45.53
CA LYS A 411 15.95 23.00 46.57
C LYS A 411 17.13 23.23 47.50
N ILE A 412 17.56 24.48 47.62
CA ILE A 412 18.71 24.86 48.46
C ILE A 412 18.36 24.64 49.92
N ALA A 413 19.13 23.79 50.59
CA ALA A 413 18.97 23.50 52.02
C ALA A 413 19.75 24.51 52.88
N VAL A 414 19.37 24.63 54.15
CA VAL A 414 20.04 25.52 55.12
C VAL A 414 21.54 25.24 55.21
N GLY A 415 21.94 23.96 55.14
CA GLY A 415 23.35 23.54 55.16
C GLY A 415 24.20 24.01 53.98
N ASN A 416 23.58 24.54 52.91
CA ASN A 416 24.30 25.12 51.78
C ASN A 416 24.62 26.62 51.95
N ARG A 417 24.19 27.25 53.05
CA ARG A 417 24.51 28.67 53.31
C ARG A 417 26.03 28.88 53.29
N ASN A 418 26.45 30.01 52.72
CA ASN A 418 27.86 30.37 52.52
C ASN A 418 28.65 29.43 51.59
N LYS A 419 28.00 28.48 50.91
CA LYS A 419 28.58 27.62 49.87
C LYS A 419 28.19 28.11 48.48
N TYR A 420 28.71 27.42 47.47
CA TYR A 420 28.37 27.60 46.07
C TYR A 420 27.78 26.29 45.53
N ILE A 421 26.70 26.35 44.75
CA ILE A 421 26.06 25.15 44.20
C ILE A 421 26.42 25.00 42.72
N ARG A 422 26.61 23.74 42.29
CA ARG A 422 26.87 23.37 40.89
C ARG A 422 26.05 22.15 40.51
N SER A 423 25.68 22.04 39.23
CA SER A 423 25.04 20.85 38.70
C SER A 423 26.05 20.08 37.87
N VAL A 424 26.08 18.77 38.03
CA VAL A 424 26.79 17.84 37.15
C VAL A 424 25.74 17.15 36.30
N VAL A 425 25.90 17.27 34.99
CA VAL A 425 25.07 16.58 34.00
C VAL A 425 25.95 15.54 33.35
N ARG A 426 25.57 14.27 33.44
CA ARG A 426 26.29 13.14 32.83
C ARG A 426 25.46 12.58 31.69
N GLY A 427 26.09 12.45 30.53
CA GLY A 427 25.54 11.76 29.37
C GLY A 427 26.20 10.40 29.21
N THR A 428 25.40 9.36 28.99
CA THR A 428 25.88 7.99 28.76
C THR A 428 25.17 7.35 27.58
N ASN A 429 25.93 6.65 26.73
CA ASN A 429 25.43 5.80 25.67
C ASN A 429 26.28 4.51 25.58
N LEU A 430 26.06 3.67 24.57
CA LEU A 430 26.82 2.44 24.37
C LEU A 430 28.31 2.66 24.05
N ALA A 431 28.68 3.84 23.53
CA ALA A 431 30.04 4.19 23.17
C ALA A 431 30.84 4.85 24.30
N GLY A 432 30.19 5.25 25.41
CA GLY A 432 30.88 5.76 26.59
C GLY A 432 30.06 6.77 27.41
N ALA A 433 30.76 7.60 28.17
CA ALA A 433 30.16 8.63 28.99
C ALA A 433 31.02 9.90 29.05
N ALA A 434 30.37 11.04 29.17
CA ALA A 434 31.00 12.31 29.49
C ALA A 434 30.14 13.10 30.49
N LEU A 435 30.73 14.12 31.09
CA LEU A 435 30.02 15.00 32.02
C LEU A 435 30.32 16.47 31.76
N THR A 436 29.38 17.34 32.12
CA THR A 436 29.60 18.78 32.25
C THR A 436 29.16 19.24 33.63
N VAL A 437 29.94 20.14 34.22
CA VAL A 437 29.67 20.80 35.47
C VAL A 437 29.36 22.26 35.18
N SER A 438 28.23 22.76 35.66
CA SER A 438 27.84 24.17 35.47
C SER A 438 28.85 25.13 36.08
N ALA A 439 28.80 26.40 35.69
CA ALA A 439 29.39 27.45 36.51
C ALA A 439 28.77 27.44 37.92
N ALA A 440 29.53 27.90 38.92
CA ALA A 440 29.03 28.04 40.28
C ALA A 440 27.97 29.13 40.36
N THR A 441 26.96 28.94 41.21
CA THR A 441 26.03 30.01 41.58
C THR A 441 26.79 31.19 42.22
N THR A 442 26.11 32.31 42.47
CA THR A 442 26.59 33.22 43.52
C THR A 442 26.57 32.51 44.88
N LYS A 443 27.32 33.03 45.86
CA LYS A 443 27.36 32.46 47.21
C LYS A 443 25.94 32.42 47.79
N ILE A 444 25.53 31.28 48.34
CA ILE A 444 24.20 31.09 48.91
C ILE A 444 24.03 32.00 50.14
N LYS A 445 22.98 32.84 50.12
CA LYS A 445 22.54 33.66 51.26
C LYS A 445 21.53 32.91 52.13
#